data_AF-A0A0S1XFM4-F1
#
_entry.id   AF-A0A0S1XFM4-F1
#
_cell.length_a   1.000
_cell.length_b   1.000
_cell.length_c   1.000
_cell.angle_alpha   90.00
_cell.angle_beta   90.00
_cell.angle_gamma   90.00
#
_symmetry.space_group_name_H-M   'P 1'
#
loop_
_entity.id
_entity.type
_entity.pdbx_description
1 polymer ?
#
loop_
_entity_poly.entity_id
_entity_poly.type
_entity_poly.pdbx_seq_one_letter_code
_entity_poly.pdbx_strand_id
1 'polypeptide(L)'
;MVWMSRGKVLVRRRGNRHDMLDFRMLRAFDYFENALLDSKTRIEFSTIVKYAQRDVDYWNIGLFDVDSLVYDYAESRIKAMFEIKTKEQVNYLNGYFTFMESQYIVTKALAERLGVPFYWLIRNRDAGLWYLTEVGKAKVQVLRLEDRRDNIVRFDKERFLTLTDEELKEWIIRHVL
;
A
#
# COMPACT_ATOMS: atom_id res chain seq x y z
N MET A 1 29.85 15.81 -50.22
CA MET A 1 30.82 15.12 -49.34
C MET A 1 30.02 14.20 -48.43
N VAL A 2 30.17 12.89 -48.61
CA VAL A 2 29.37 11.86 -47.94
C VAL A 2 30.04 11.49 -46.62
N TRP A 3 29.28 11.51 -45.53
CA TRP A 3 29.59 10.77 -44.32
C TRP A 3 28.40 9.86 -44.00
N MET A 4 28.62 8.56 -44.18
CA MET A 4 27.75 7.50 -43.69
C MET A 4 28.34 6.97 -42.39
N SER A 5 27.62 7.10 -41.29
CA SER A 5 27.67 6.14 -40.19
C SER A 5 26.23 5.77 -39.81
N ARG A 6 26.05 4.50 -39.46
CA ARG A 6 24.79 3.75 -39.46
C ARG A 6 23.77 4.30 -38.45
N GLY A 7 22.97 5.28 -38.87
CA GLY A 7 21.74 5.64 -38.20
C GLY A 7 20.62 4.70 -38.63
N LYS A 8 20.25 3.74 -37.78
CA LYS A 8 18.88 3.19 -37.82
C LYS A 8 17.96 4.38 -37.55
N VAL A 9 17.36 4.93 -38.61
CA VAL A 9 16.25 5.86 -38.48
C VAL A 9 15.16 5.09 -37.74
N LEU A 10 14.97 5.40 -36.45
CA LEU A 10 13.83 4.94 -35.69
C LEU A 10 12.64 5.70 -36.26
N VAL A 11 12.06 5.15 -37.34
CA VAL A 11 10.77 5.62 -37.85
C VAL A 11 9.79 5.43 -36.69
N ARG A 12 9.40 6.53 -36.03
CA ARG A 12 8.25 6.56 -35.14
C ARG A 12 7.04 6.16 -35.98
N ARG A 13 6.76 4.86 -36.05
CA ARG A 13 5.46 4.37 -36.50
C ARG A 13 4.45 5.02 -35.56
N ARG A 14 3.65 5.95 -36.08
CA ARG A 14 2.43 6.38 -35.40
C ARG A 14 1.63 5.08 -35.23
N GLY A 15 1.51 4.60 -33.99
CA GLY A 15 0.67 3.46 -33.68
C GLY A 15 -0.72 3.71 -34.28
N ASN A 16 -1.30 2.67 -34.88
CA ASN A 16 -2.62 2.82 -35.49
C ASN A 16 -3.61 3.25 -34.39
N ARG A 17 -4.66 4.00 -34.77
CA ARG A 17 -5.67 4.50 -33.82
C ARG A 17 -6.29 3.35 -33.01
N HIS A 18 -6.36 2.15 -33.61
CA HIS A 18 -6.78 0.91 -32.99
C HIS A 18 -5.82 0.45 -31.88
N ASP A 19 -4.51 0.36 -32.16
CA ASP A 19 -3.48 0.01 -31.15
C ASP A 19 -3.50 0.98 -29.96
N MET A 20 -3.78 2.26 -30.21
CA MET A 20 -3.94 3.27 -29.16
C MET A 20 -5.20 3.09 -28.32
N LEU A 21 -6.29 2.61 -28.90
CA LEU A 21 -7.53 2.29 -28.19
C LEU A 21 -7.34 1.01 -27.36
N ASP A 22 -6.74 -0.03 -27.94
CA ASP A 22 -6.43 -1.27 -27.24
C ASP A 22 -5.50 -1.02 -26.04
N PHE A 23 -4.44 -0.21 -26.23
CA PHE A 23 -3.55 0.20 -25.14
C PHE A 23 -4.28 1.00 -24.04
N ARG A 24 -5.24 1.85 -24.40
CA ARG A 24 -6.05 2.60 -23.42
C ARG A 24 -7.02 1.69 -22.67
N MET A 25 -7.64 0.74 -23.36
CA MET A 25 -8.53 -0.25 -22.75
C MET A 25 -7.78 -1.14 -21.77
N LEU A 26 -6.60 -1.65 -22.16
CA LEU A 26 -5.73 -2.43 -21.27
C LEU A 26 -5.41 -1.66 -20.00
N ARG A 27 -4.97 -0.39 -20.11
CA ARG A 27 -4.71 0.44 -18.92
C ARG A 27 -5.95 0.72 -18.07
N ALA A 28 -7.14 0.79 -18.69
CA ALA A 28 -8.38 0.93 -17.94
C ALA A 28 -8.74 -0.36 -17.20
N PHE A 29 -8.55 -1.53 -17.82
CA PHE A 29 -8.73 -2.83 -17.17
C PHE A 29 -7.77 -2.99 -15.98
N ASP A 30 -6.48 -2.70 -16.17
CA ASP A 30 -5.49 -2.74 -15.08
C ASP A 30 -5.91 -1.83 -13.92
N TYR A 31 -6.43 -0.64 -14.23
CA TYR A 31 -6.93 0.28 -13.21
C TYR A 31 -8.13 -0.30 -12.44
N PHE A 32 -9.13 -0.84 -13.15
CA PHE A 32 -10.32 -1.44 -12.52
C PHE A 32 -9.95 -2.67 -11.68
N GLU A 33 -9.07 -3.54 -12.18
CA GLU A 33 -8.60 -4.70 -11.44
C GLU A 33 -7.91 -4.29 -10.14
N ASN A 34 -6.99 -3.32 -10.20
CA ASN A 34 -6.32 -2.81 -9.01
C ASN A 34 -7.31 -2.19 -8.01
N ALA A 35 -8.31 -1.44 -8.47
CA ALA A 35 -9.33 -0.85 -7.60
C ALA A 35 -10.21 -1.91 -6.92
N LEU A 36 -10.55 -2.99 -7.62
CA LEU A 36 -11.31 -4.11 -7.07
C LEU A 36 -10.49 -4.90 -6.04
N LEU A 37 -9.21 -5.15 -6.33
CA LEU A 37 -8.29 -5.82 -5.40
C LEU A 37 -8.09 -5.01 -4.11
N ASP A 38 -7.95 -3.69 -4.25
CA ASP A 38 -7.84 -2.76 -3.14
C ASP A 38 -9.09 -2.82 -2.25
N SER A 39 -10.27 -2.69 -2.86
CA SER A 39 -11.56 -2.76 -2.17
C SER A 39 -11.75 -4.07 -1.42
N LYS A 40 -11.42 -5.21 -2.07
CA LYS A 40 -11.49 -6.53 -1.44
C LYS A 40 -10.57 -6.63 -0.22
N THR A 41 -9.38 -6.05 -0.30
CA THR A 41 -8.40 -6.07 0.80
C THR A 41 -8.87 -5.24 1.99
N ARG A 42 -9.48 -4.08 1.74
CA ARG A 42 -10.10 -3.26 2.79
C ARG A 42 -11.25 -4.01 3.49
N ILE A 43 -12.10 -4.69 2.73
CA ILE A 43 -13.20 -5.52 3.28
C ILE A 43 -12.66 -6.65 4.16
N GLU A 44 -11.62 -7.35 3.72
CA GLU A 44 -10.98 -8.42 4.49
C GLU A 44 -10.41 -7.90 5.81
N PHE A 45 -9.65 -6.81 5.77
CA PHE A 45 -9.12 -6.19 6.98
C PHE A 45 -10.24 -5.75 7.94
N SER A 46 -11.25 -5.04 7.44
CA SER A 46 -12.39 -4.59 8.23
C SER A 46 -13.18 -5.76 8.83
N THR A 47 -13.21 -6.92 8.15
CA THR A 47 -13.81 -8.15 8.67
C THR A 47 -12.98 -8.74 9.81
N ILE A 48 -11.65 -8.79 9.67
CA ILE A 48 -10.72 -9.24 10.72
C ILE A 48 -10.86 -8.37 11.98
N VAL A 49 -10.90 -7.04 11.84
CA VAL A 49 -11.10 -6.13 12.97
C VAL A 49 -12.45 -6.37 13.66
N LYS A 50 -13.54 -6.61 12.90
CA LYS A 50 -14.85 -6.94 13.50
C LYS A 50 -14.82 -8.24 14.28
N TYR A 51 -14.05 -9.23 13.84
CA TYR A 51 -13.84 -10.46 14.62
C TYR A 51 -13.00 -10.20 15.87
N ALA A 52 -11.94 -9.39 15.77
CA ALA A 52 -11.16 -8.97 16.94
C ALA A 52 -12.04 -8.26 17.99
N GLN A 53 -12.89 -7.30 17.57
CA GLN A 53 -13.83 -6.60 18.45
C GLN A 53 -14.80 -7.55 19.17
N ARG A 54 -15.32 -8.55 18.45
CA ARG A 54 -16.21 -9.58 19.00
C ARG A 54 -15.55 -10.40 20.10
N ASP A 55 -14.30 -10.81 19.86
CA ASP A 55 -13.56 -11.70 20.75
C ASP A 55 -13.22 -11.03 22.10
N VAL A 56 -13.14 -9.70 22.13
CA VAL A 56 -12.90 -8.92 23.37
C VAL A 56 -14.07 -8.05 23.84
N ASP A 57 -15.27 -8.26 23.27
CA ASP A 57 -16.50 -7.50 23.59
C ASP A 57 -16.32 -5.96 23.53
N TYR A 58 -15.51 -5.48 22.57
CA TYR A 58 -15.12 -4.08 22.47
C TYR A 58 -15.67 -3.42 21.20
N TRP A 59 -16.87 -2.86 21.32
CA TRP A 59 -17.69 -2.40 20.19
C TRP A 59 -17.61 -0.89 19.91
N ASN A 60 -16.86 -0.15 20.73
CA ASN A 60 -16.72 1.30 20.61
C ASN A 60 -15.71 1.72 19.54
N ILE A 61 -15.38 0.85 18.60
CA ILE A 61 -14.37 1.12 17.58
C ILE A 61 -15.02 1.35 16.21
N GLY A 62 -14.78 2.53 15.64
CA GLY A 62 -15.10 2.88 14.26
C GLY A 62 -13.95 2.60 13.29
N LEU A 63 -14.28 2.13 12.09
CA LEU A 63 -13.36 1.95 10.97
C LEU A 63 -13.70 2.93 9.85
N PHE A 64 -12.72 3.70 9.40
CA PHE A 64 -12.90 4.68 8.32
C PHE A 64 -12.03 4.34 7.11
N ASP A 65 -12.69 4.04 5.99
CA ASP A 65 -12.07 3.36 4.84
C ASP A 65 -11.24 4.24 3.91
N VAL A 66 -11.03 5.54 4.17
CA VAL A 66 -10.25 6.35 3.21
C VAL A 66 -8.76 5.97 3.26
N ASP A 67 -8.25 5.72 4.47
CA ASP A 67 -7.06 4.94 4.82
C ASP A 67 -7.34 4.45 6.26
N SER A 68 -7.42 3.14 6.51
CA SER A 68 -8.14 2.57 7.67
C SER A 68 -7.73 3.17 9.02
N LEU A 69 -8.58 4.05 9.56
CA LEU A 69 -8.45 4.61 10.90
C LEU A 69 -9.21 3.73 11.88
N VAL A 70 -8.59 3.43 13.02
CA VAL A 70 -9.25 2.80 14.16
C VAL A 70 -9.55 3.89 15.18
N TYR A 71 -10.82 4.24 15.35
CA TYR A 71 -11.27 5.29 16.28
C TYR A 71 -12.01 4.68 17.46
N ASP A 72 -11.66 5.09 18.68
CA ASP A 72 -12.36 4.72 19.89
C ASP A 72 -13.34 5.81 20.30
N TYR A 73 -14.64 5.50 20.23
CA TYR A 73 -15.74 6.38 20.61
C TYR A 73 -15.83 6.61 22.12
N ALA A 74 -15.41 5.65 22.95
CA ALA A 74 -15.45 5.82 24.41
C ALA A 74 -14.36 6.80 24.87
N GLU A 75 -13.15 6.68 24.30
CA GLU A 75 -12.04 7.59 24.59
C GLU A 75 -12.03 8.84 23.69
N SER A 76 -12.96 8.93 22.74
CA SER A 76 -13.06 10.00 21.75
C SER A 76 -11.74 10.30 21.01
N ARG A 77 -10.96 9.26 20.68
CA ARG A 77 -9.64 9.41 20.04
C ARG A 77 -9.34 8.36 18.98
N ILE A 78 -8.41 8.68 18.09
CA ILE A 78 -7.83 7.71 17.15
C ILE A 78 -6.84 6.82 17.92
N LYS A 79 -6.95 5.50 17.73
CA LYS A 79 -6.06 4.49 18.33
C LYS A 79 -4.90 4.13 17.41
N ALA A 80 -5.17 3.99 16.11
CA ALA A 80 -4.17 3.62 15.11
C ALA A 80 -4.59 4.03 13.71
N MET A 81 -3.61 4.19 12.83
CA MET A 81 -3.79 4.42 11.40
C MET A 81 -3.17 3.26 10.60
N PHE A 82 -3.83 2.83 9.53
CA PHE A 82 -3.33 1.79 8.63
C PHE A 82 -3.37 2.27 7.19
N GLU A 83 -2.24 2.19 6.50
CA GLU A 83 -2.21 2.16 5.04
C GLU A 83 -2.32 0.70 4.61
N ILE A 84 -3.38 0.38 3.89
CA ILE A 84 -3.61 -0.97 3.39
C ILE A 84 -3.25 -1.01 1.92
N LYS A 85 -2.39 -1.96 1.54
CA LYS A 85 -2.03 -2.22 0.14
C LYS A 85 -2.16 -3.69 -0.20
N THR A 86 -2.27 -3.99 -1.47
CA THR A 86 -2.04 -5.34 -1.99
C THR A 86 -0.59 -5.50 -2.41
N LYS A 87 -0.08 -6.74 -2.42
CA LYS A 87 1.27 -7.05 -2.90
C LYS A 87 1.49 -6.58 -4.34
N GLU A 88 0.45 -6.58 -5.17
CA GLU A 88 0.50 -6.15 -6.56
C GLU A 88 0.66 -4.62 -6.69
N GLN A 89 0.12 -3.86 -5.73
CA GLN A 89 0.29 -2.41 -5.68
C GLN A 89 1.68 -2.01 -5.16
N VAL A 90 2.33 -2.88 -4.40
CA VAL A 90 3.65 -2.61 -3.82
C VAL A 90 4.72 -3.23 -4.70
N ASN A 91 5.53 -2.40 -5.36
CA ASN A 91 6.63 -2.87 -6.18
C ASN A 91 7.66 -3.59 -5.29
N TYR A 92 7.85 -4.89 -5.51
CA TYR A 92 8.88 -5.68 -4.85
C TYR A 92 10.16 -5.62 -5.69
N LEU A 93 11.16 -4.88 -5.21
CA LEU A 93 12.43 -4.68 -5.89
C LEU A 93 13.56 -5.09 -4.95
N ASN A 94 14.30 -6.14 -5.32
CA ASN A 94 15.51 -6.58 -4.61
C ASN A 94 15.32 -6.78 -3.10
N GLY A 95 14.23 -7.41 -2.66
CA GLY A 95 13.98 -7.62 -1.22
C GLY A 95 13.17 -6.51 -0.54
N TYR A 96 12.90 -5.40 -1.23
CA TYR A 96 12.24 -4.24 -0.64
C TYR A 96 10.82 -4.06 -1.15
N PHE A 97 9.92 -3.71 -0.23
CA PHE A 97 8.65 -3.08 -0.57
C PHE A 97 8.88 -1.61 -0.88
N THR A 98 8.28 -1.11 -1.95
CA THR A 98 8.55 0.24 -2.44
C THR A 98 7.29 1.05 -2.66
N PHE A 99 7.36 2.32 -2.24
CA PHE A 99 6.23 3.24 -2.18
C PHE A 99 6.66 4.64 -2.61
N MET A 100 5.71 5.48 -2.99
CA MET A 100 5.98 6.89 -3.29
C MET A 100 6.37 7.64 -2.02
N GLU A 101 7.41 8.48 -2.10
CA GLU A 101 7.87 9.28 -0.95
C GLU A 101 6.82 10.26 -0.48
N SER A 102 6.11 10.91 -1.41
CA SER A 102 5.03 11.83 -1.04
C SER A 102 3.96 11.17 -0.15
N GLN A 103 3.51 9.96 -0.50
CA GLN A 103 2.54 9.21 0.29
C GLN A 103 3.09 8.89 1.68
N TYR A 104 4.32 8.37 1.75
CA TYR A 104 4.98 8.06 3.02
C TYR A 104 5.12 9.29 3.92
N ILE A 105 5.60 10.43 3.39
CA ILE A 105 5.80 11.66 4.17
C ILE A 105 4.47 12.20 4.70
N VAL A 106 3.45 12.28 3.83
CA VAL A 106 2.15 12.87 4.19
C VAL A 106 1.45 12.05 5.28
N THR A 107 1.37 10.73 5.11
CA THR A 107 0.68 9.86 6.07
C THR A 107 1.45 9.76 7.38
N LYS A 108 2.78 9.68 7.33
CA LYS A 108 3.62 9.72 8.54
C LYS A 108 3.46 11.02 9.32
N ALA A 109 3.54 12.17 8.65
CA ALA A 109 3.39 13.47 9.30
C ALA A 109 1.99 13.65 9.92
N LEU A 110 0.95 13.12 9.26
CA LEU A 110 -0.41 13.11 9.81
C LEU A 110 -0.49 12.27 11.10
N ALA A 111 0.05 11.05 11.08
CA ALA A 111 0.07 10.18 12.26
C ALA A 111 0.86 10.77 13.44
N GLU A 112 2.03 11.35 13.16
CA GLU A 112 2.85 12.05 14.15
C GLU A 112 2.11 13.24 14.75
N ARG A 113 1.43 14.04 13.93
CA ARG A 113 0.60 15.17 14.38
C ARG A 113 -0.57 14.73 15.26
N LEU A 114 -1.15 13.57 14.96
CA LEU A 114 -2.25 12.98 15.73
C LEU A 114 -1.77 12.22 16.98
N GLY A 115 -0.46 11.97 17.11
CA GLY A 115 0.11 11.22 18.23
C GLY A 115 -0.30 9.74 18.23
N VAL A 116 -0.54 9.16 17.06
CA VAL A 116 -1.04 7.77 16.91
C VAL A 116 -0.06 6.91 16.12
N PRO A 117 0.04 5.61 16.43
CA PRO A 117 0.86 4.71 15.64
C PRO A 117 0.29 4.55 14.22
N PHE A 118 1.20 4.49 13.25
CA PHE A 118 0.87 4.29 11.85
C PHE A 118 1.53 3.03 11.32
N TYR A 119 0.72 2.19 10.70
CA TYR A 119 1.10 0.89 10.20
C TYR A 119 0.92 0.81 8.70
N TRP A 120 1.82 0.09 8.06
CA TRP A 120 1.63 -0.40 6.71
C TRP A 120 1.28 -1.87 6.77
N LEU A 121 0.19 -2.21 6.08
CA LEU A 121 -0.38 -3.53 6.06
C LEU A 121 -0.55 -3.98 4.60
N ILE A 122 0.25 -4.95 4.17
CA ILE A 122 0.30 -5.41 2.78
C ILE A 122 -0.29 -6.81 2.69
N ARG A 123 -1.34 -6.98 1.89
CA ARG A 123 -1.95 -8.30 1.65
C ARG A 123 -1.21 -9.05 0.55
N ASN A 124 -0.68 -10.23 0.87
CA ASN A 124 -0.16 -11.20 -0.10
C ASN A 124 -1.15 -12.36 -0.23
N ARG A 125 -2.03 -12.26 -1.24
CA ARG A 125 -3.11 -13.23 -1.47
C ARG A 125 -2.58 -14.60 -1.87
N ASP A 126 -1.55 -14.63 -2.71
CA ASP A 126 -0.93 -15.88 -3.18
C ASP A 126 -0.45 -16.76 -2.02
N ALA A 127 0.08 -16.13 -0.97
CA ALA A 127 0.61 -16.81 0.19
C ALA A 127 -0.39 -16.91 1.35
N GLY A 128 -1.56 -16.26 1.26
CA GLY A 128 -2.51 -16.16 2.37
C GLY A 128 -1.99 -15.37 3.58
N LEU A 129 -1.06 -14.42 3.36
CA LEU A 129 -0.35 -13.70 4.43
C LEU A 129 -0.57 -12.18 4.38
N TRP A 130 -0.34 -11.53 5.52
CA TRP A 130 -0.25 -10.10 5.72
C TRP A 130 1.17 -9.73 6.12
N TYR A 131 1.71 -8.67 5.53
CA TYR A 131 2.96 -8.06 5.98
C TYR A 131 2.63 -6.78 6.73
N LEU A 132 3.04 -6.71 7.99
CA LEU A 132 2.76 -5.58 8.87
C LEU A 132 4.07 -4.94 9.34
N THR A 133 4.16 -3.61 9.24
CA THR A 133 5.24 -2.83 9.87
C THR A 133 4.69 -1.54 10.47
N GLU A 134 5.26 -1.13 11.60
CA GLU A 134 5.05 0.22 12.13
C GLU A 134 5.99 1.20 11.43
N VAL A 135 5.43 2.21 10.78
CA VAL A 135 6.16 3.13 9.89
C VAL A 135 7.15 4.01 10.67
N GLY A 136 6.82 4.38 11.91
CA GLY A 136 7.71 5.15 12.78
C GLY A 136 8.96 4.39 13.24
N LYS A 137 8.92 3.05 13.22
CA LYS A 137 10.02 2.17 13.66
C LYS A 137 10.78 1.52 12.50
N ALA A 138 10.20 1.54 11.30
CA ALA A 138 10.82 0.97 10.11
C ALA A 138 12.02 1.82 9.67
N LYS A 139 13.15 1.16 9.40
CA LYS A 139 14.27 1.81 8.71
C LYS A 139 13.89 1.93 7.24
N VAL A 140 13.91 3.15 6.72
CA VAL A 140 13.56 3.44 5.33
C VAL A 140 14.75 3.97 4.55
N GLN A 141 14.79 3.67 3.25
CA GLN A 141 15.74 4.27 2.31
C GLN A 141 14.96 5.06 1.26
N VAL A 142 15.27 6.34 1.11
CA VAL A 142 14.73 7.17 0.02
C VAL A 142 15.67 7.06 -1.18
N LEU A 143 15.12 6.70 -2.33
CA LEU A 143 15.82 6.66 -3.60
C LEU A 143 15.30 7.74 -4.52
N ARG A 144 16.21 8.62 -4.91
CA ARG A 144 15.93 9.65 -5.90
C ARG A 144 15.85 9.02 -7.28
N LEU A 145 14.77 9.30 -7.98
CA LEU A 145 14.60 8.90 -9.36
C LEU A 145 14.87 10.11 -10.25
N GLU A 146 15.87 10.02 -11.11
CA GLU A 146 16.13 11.04 -12.13
C GLU A 146 14.89 11.18 -13.03
N ASP A 147 14.54 12.43 -13.36
CA ASP A 147 13.40 12.80 -14.22
C ASP A 147 11.99 12.39 -13.72
N ARG A 148 11.83 12.08 -12.43
CA ARG A 148 10.51 11.80 -11.83
C ARG A 148 10.08 12.92 -10.89
N ARG A 149 8.77 13.12 -10.78
CA ARG A 149 8.16 14.08 -9.84
C ARG A 149 8.14 13.59 -8.39
N ASP A 150 8.46 12.32 -8.16
CA ASP A 150 8.43 11.69 -6.84
C ASP A 150 9.57 10.68 -6.72
N ASN A 151 10.04 10.51 -5.49
CA ASN A 151 11.06 9.54 -5.12
C ASN A 151 10.40 8.24 -4.65
N ILE A 152 11.21 7.20 -4.47
CA ILE A 152 10.75 5.92 -3.92
C ILE A 152 11.29 5.73 -2.53
N VAL A 153 10.44 5.34 -1.59
CA VAL A 153 10.83 4.85 -0.27
C VAL A 153 10.85 3.34 -0.27
N ARG A 154 11.96 2.76 0.18
CA ARG A 154 12.16 1.32 0.31
C ARG A 154 12.06 0.90 1.77
N PHE A 155 11.29 -0.15 1.98
CA PHE A 155 11.17 -0.84 3.26
C PHE A 155 11.67 -2.26 3.09
N ASP A 156 12.55 -2.67 3.97
CA ASP A 156 13.11 -4.02 4.00
C ASP A 156 12.01 -5.02 4.38
N LYS A 157 11.67 -5.95 3.47
CA LYS A 157 10.60 -6.93 3.70
C LYS A 157 10.87 -7.79 4.93
N GLU A 158 12.13 -8.11 5.22
CA GLU A 158 12.50 -8.97 6.36
C GLU A 158 12.14 -8.33 7.71
N ARG A 159 11.89 -7.02 7.73
CA ARG A 159 11.47 -6.29 8.93
C ARG A 159 9.95 -6.25 9.13
N PHE A 160 9.17 -6.76 8.18
CA PHE A 160 7.72 -6.86 8.35
C PHE A 160 7.41 -8.12 9.15
N LEU A 161 6.50 -7.98 10.11
CA LEU A 161 5.81 -9.13 10.68
C LEU A 161 5.00 -9.80 9.58
N THR A 162 5.12 -11.11 9.49
CA THR A 162 4.35 -11.92 8.56
C THR A 162 3.26 -12.63 9.36
N LEU A 163 2.00 -12.34 9.05
CA LEU A 163 0.85 -12.77 9.84
C LEU A 163 -0.17 -13.45 8.94
N THR A 164 -0.75 -14.56 9.38
CA THR A 164 -2.01 -15.09 8.85
C THR A 164 -3.19 -14.19 9.26
N ASP A 165 -4.39 -14.46 8.74
CA ASP A 165 -5.59 -13.69 9.12
C ASP A 165 -5.88 -13.79 10.63
N GLU A 166 -5.70 -14.98 11.22
CA GLU A 166 -5.89 -15.23 12.66
C GLU A 166 -4.80 -14.55 13.50
N GLU A 167 -3.54 -14.62 13.08
CA GLU A 167 -2.45 -13.94 13.79
C GLU A 167 -2.58 -12.41 13.70
N LEU A 168 -3.11 -11.88 12.58
CA LEU A 168 -3.40 -10.46 12.47
C LEU A 168 -4.54 -10.04 13.41
N LYS A 169 -5.59 -10.85 13.54
CA LYS A 169 -6.67 -10.62 14.51
C LYS A 169 -6.11 -10.55 15.94
N GLU A 170 -5.34 -11.56 16.34
CA GLU A 170 -4.67 -11.60 17.65
C GLU A 170 -3.74 -10.41 17.88
N TRP A 171 -3.02 -10.00 16.83
CA TRP A 171 -2.16 -8.82 16.90
C TRP A 171 -2.95 -7.54 17.14
N ILE A 172 -4.08 -7.34 16.43
CA ILE A 172 -4.98 -6.19 16.61
C ILE A 172 -5.52 -6.14 18.03
N ILE A 173 -5.98 -7.28 18.57
CA ILE A 173 -6.47 -7.38 19.95
C ILE A 173 -5.41 -6.90 20.96
N ARG A 174 -4.14 -7.26 20.76
CA ARG A 174 -3.08 -6.98 21.74
C ARG A 174 -2.50 -5.58 21.66
N HIS A 175 -2.52 -4.97 20.48
CA HIS A 175 -1.76 -3.73 20.22
C HIS A 175 -2.64 -2.52 19.87
N VAL A 176 -3.91 -2.75 19.54
CA VAL A 176 -4.83 -1.70 19.08
C VAL A 176 -6.04 -1.57 19.99
N LEU A 177 -6.65 -2.70 20.39
CA LEU A 177 -7.80 -2.77 21.29
C LEU A 177 -7.34 -2.81 22.75
#